data_AF-X1HYI7-F1
#
_entry.id   AF-X1HYI7-F1
#
_cell.length_a   1.000
_cell.length_b   1.000
_cell.length_c   1.000
_cell.angle_alpha   90.00
_cell.angle_beta   90.00
_cell.angle_gamma   90.00
#
_symmetry.space_group_name_H-M   'P 1'
#
loop_
_entity.id
_entity.type
_entity.pdbx_description
1 polymer ?
#
loop_
_entity_poly.entity_id
_entity_poly.type
_entity_poly.pdbx_seq_one_letter_code
_entity_poly.pdbx_strand_id
1 'polypeptide(L)'
;DETQKEVLQIGRKSVLHFVRLIVGYLHIITAIFWFGTILYVHLVLKPSYAVRGLPKGEVKVGLVSMIIMAVTGTILSIFRIPSLSILFETRFGILLIIKISLFLMMVCSALYVVLFIGPKLKKRKGAKHLEPKGGLTVDDLMHFNGTEDMAAFFAYKGKIYDVSKSQHWKNGTHFSKHSAGADLTGMLKQAPHSEEKVMEMPQVGKLIPSQAEKKRPRHEKIFYFMAYMNLVSVFLITLILALWRWL
;
A
#
# COMPACT_ATOMS: atom_id res chain seq x y z
N ASP A 1 -45.41 1.72 38.98
CA ASP A 1 -44.69 2.79 38.24
C ASP A 1 -43.17 2.65 38.36
N GLU A 2 -42.61 2.27 39.51
CA GLU A 2 -41.15 1.99 39.63
C GLU A 2 -40.68 0.72 38.89
N THR A 3 -41.45 -0.36 38.94
CA THR A 3 -41.10 -1.64 38.27
C THR A 3 -40.94 -1.48 36.76
N GLN A 4 -41.74 -0.63 36.12
CA GLN A 4 -41.65 -0.36 34.69
C GLN A 4 -40.38 0.47 34.36
N LYS A 5 -40.02 1.43 35.22
CA LYS A 5 -38.77 2.20 35.09
C LYS A 5 -37.53 1.31 35.28
N GLU A 6 -37.57 0.35 36.20
CA GLU A 6 -36.50 -0.63 36.39
C GLU A 6 -36.35 -1.57 35.18
N VAL A 7 -37.46 -2.11 34.64
CA VAL A 7 -37.42 -2.95 33.43
C VAL A 7 -36.86 -2.18 32.24
N LEU A 8 -37.26 -0.92 32.05
CA LEU A 8 -36.72 -0.05 31.00
C LEU A 8 -35.23 0.27 31.22
N GLN A 9 -34.80 0.48 32.46
CA GLN A 9 -33.39 0.69 32.81
C GLN A 9 -32.53 -0.55 32.54
N ILE A 10 -33.00 -1.74 32.92
CA ILE A 10 -32.32 -3.02 32.68
C ILE A 10 -32.23 -3.29 31.17
N GLY A 11 -33.33 -3.10 30.45
CA GLY A 11 -33.36 -3.20 28.98
C GLY A 11 -32.35 -2.26 28.32
N ARG A 12 -32.33 -0.98 28.72
CA ARG A 12 -31.37 0.01 28.20
C ARG A 12 -29.92 -0.37 28.49
N LYS A 13 -29.62 -0.82 29.72
CA LYS A 13 -28.27 -1.29 30.08
C LYS A 13 -27.86 -2.49 29.23
N SER A 14 -28.75 -3.45 29.02
CA SER A 14 -28.48 -4.63 28.17
C SER A 14 -28.16 -4.24 26.72
N VAL A 15 -28.96 -3.35 26.14
CA VAL A 15 -28.74 -2.83 24.78
C VAL A 15 -27.39 -2.12 24.66
N LEU A 16 -27.02 -1.27 25.63
CA LEU A 16 -25.74 -0.56 25.61
C LEU A 16 -24.53 -1.52 25.72
N HIS A 17 -24.63 -2.57 26.53
CA HIS A 17 -23.59 -3.60 26.61
C HIS A 17 -23.44 -4.35 25.28
N PHE A 18 -24.55 -4.71 24.65
CA PHE A 18 -24.55 -5.38 23.35
C PHE A 18 -23.94 -4.51 22.24
N VAL A 19 -24.31 -3.23 22.19
CA VAL A 19 -23.70 -2.26 21.25
C VAL A 19 -22.20 -2.14 21.49
N ARG A 20 -21.78 -1.99 22.76
CA ARG A 20 -20.35 -1.90 23.10
C ARG A 20 -19.58 -3.16 22.69
N LEU A 21 -20.17 -4.35 22.84
CA LEU A 21 -19.57 -5.60 22.40
C LEU A 21 -19.38 -5.64 20.89
N ILE A 22 -20.43 -5.33 20.11
CA ILE A 22 -20.37 -5.31 18.64
C ILE A 22 -19.34 -4.32 18.14
N VAL A 23 -19.37 -3.09 18.66
CA VAL A 23 -18.41 -2.04 18.26
C VAL A 23 -16.99 -2.44 18.67
N GLY A 24 -16.82 -3.03 19.85
CA GLY A 24 -15.54 -3.56 20.32
C GLY A 24 -14.99 -4.64 19.40
N TYR A 25 -15.82 -5.62 19.03
CA TYR A 25 -15.46 -6.69 18.11
C TYR A 25 -15.06 -6.14 16.74
N LEU A 26 -15.88 -5.24 16.17
CA LEU A 26 -15.60 -4.61 14.89
C LEU A 26 -14.29 -3.79 14.93
N HIS A 27 -14.03 -3.07 16.02
CA HIS A 27 -12.78 -2.34 16.21
C HIS A 27 -11.56 -3.27 16.20
N ILE A 28 -11.61 -4.36 16.97
CA ILE A 28 -10.49 -5.29 17.11
C ILE A 28 -10.21 -6.01 15.79
N ILE A 29 -11.23 -6.53 15.12
CA ILE A 29 -11.03 -7.26 13.86
C ILE A 29 -10.48 -6.33 12.77
N THR A 30 -10.98 -5.09 12.70
CA THR A 30 -10.46 -4.07 11.77
C THR A 30 -9.01 -3.72 12.12
N ALA A 31 -8.67 -3.59 13.40
CA ALA A 31 -7.31 -3.30 13.84
C ALA A 31 -6.33 -4.42 13.44
N ILE A 32 -6.73 -5.69 13.56
CA ILE A 32 -5.91 -6.84 13.14
C ILE A 32 -5.61 -6.77 11.64
N PHE A 33 -6.65 -6.61 10.81
CA PHE A 33 -6.48 -6.52 9.36
C PHE A 33 -5.65 -5.31 8.94
N TRP A 34 -5.91 -4.16 9.55
CA TRP A 34 -5.16 -2.95 9.25
C TRP A 34 -3.70 -3.11 9.61
N PHE A 35 -3.42 -3.51 10.86
CA PHE A 35 -2.06 -3.72 11.34
C PHE A 35 -1.30 -4.72 10.46
N GLY A 36 -1.93 -5.86 10.16
CA GLY A 36 -1.40 -6.87 9.26
C GLY A 36 -1.10 -6.32 7.87
N THR A 37 -1.99 -5.50 7.30
CA THR A 37 -1.78 -4.87 5.98
C THR A 37 -0.62 -3.89 6.00
N ILE A 38 -0.50 -3.05 7.05
CA ILE A 38 0.65 -2.14 7.17
C ILE A 38 1.95 -2.95 7.23
N LEU A 39 2.04 -3.95 8.10
CA LEU A 39 3.26 -4.76 8.23
C LEU A 39 3.59 -5.49 6.94
N TYR A 40 2.60 -6.12 6.30
CA TYR A 40 2.79 -6.84 5.04
C TYR A 40 3.34 -5.91 3.94
N VAL A 41 2.71 -4.76 3.74
CA VAL A 41 3.14 -3.81 2.70
C VAL A 41 4.52 -3.22 3.00
N HIS A 42 4.84 -2.91 4.26
CA HIS A 42 6.07 -2.19 4.60
C HIS A 42 7.28 -3.10 4.86
N LEU A 43 7.07 -4.29 5.40
CA LEU A 43 8.14 -5.25 5.71
C LEU A 43 8.34 -6.29 4.60
N VAL A 44 7.26 -6.83 4.03
CA VAL A 44 7.33 -7.90 3.01
C VAL A 44 7.45 -7.29 1.62
N LEU A 45 6.45 -6.51 1.19
CA LEU A 45 6.46 -5.92 -0.16
C LEU A 45 7.42 -4.72 -0.28
N LYS A 46 7.70 -4.06 0.86
CA LYS A 46 8.44 -2.80 0.99
C LYS A 46 7.75 -1.63 0.27
N PRO A 47 8.01 -0.36 0.66
CA PRO A 47 7.37 0.79 0.01
C PRO A 47 7.64 0.88 -1.50
N SER A 48 8.72 0.26 -2.00
CA SER A 48 9.03 0.16 -3.44
C SER A 48 7.91 -0.48 -4.27
N TYR A 49 7.09 -1.34 -3.67
CA TYR A 49 5.91 -1.92 -4.31
C TYR A 49 4.90 -0.83 -4.73
N ALA A 50 4.60 0.11 -3.83
CA ALA A 50 3.60 1.16 -4.02
C ALA A 50 4.11 2.37 -4.83
N VAL A 51 5.43 2.55 -4.95
CA VAL A 51 6.03 3.56 -5.86
C VAL A 51 5.66 3.28 -7.32
N ARG A 52 5.29 2.04 -7.66
CA ARG A 52 4.79 1.61 -8.99
C ARG A 52 3.37 2.09 -9.30
N GLY A 53 2.73 2.76 -8.34
CA GLY A 53 1.32 3.13 -8.34
C GLY A 53 0.60 2.44 -7.19
N LEU A 54 -0.40 3.12 -6.64
CA LEU A 54 -1.21 2.57 -5.54
C LEU A 54 -2.30 1.64 -6.11
N PRO A 55 -2.31 0.34 -5.79
CA PRO A 55 -3.37 -0.57 -6.23
C PRO A 55 -4.73 -0.10 -5.73
N LYS A 56 -5.72 0.02 -6.63
CA LYS A 56 -7.05 0.56 -6.27
C LYS A 56 -7.74 -0.23 -5.17
N GLY A 57 -7.58 -1.56 -5.18
CA GLY A 57 -8.14 -2.45 -4.17
C GLY A 57 -7.56 -2.18 -2.78
N GLU A 58 -6.23 -2.12 -2.68
CA GLU A 58 -5.53 -1.84 -1.42
C GLU A 58 -5.86 -0.45 -0.86
N VAL A 59 -5.93 0.56 -1.73
CA VAL A 59 -6.33 1.92 -1.32
C VAL A 59 -7.76 1.91 -0.77
N LYS A 60 -8.70 1.22 -1.44
CA LYS A 60 -10.09 1.12 -0.98
C LYS A 60 -10.17 0.45 0.39
N VAL A 61 -9.46 -0.66 0.58
CA VAL A 61 -9.40 -1.36 1.87
C VAL A 61 -8.79 -0.46 2.95
N GLY A 62 -7.71 0.26 2.64
CA GLY A 62 -7.11 1.24 3.55
C GLY A 62 -8.07 2.35 3.97
N LEU A 63 -8.81 2.95 3.02
CA LEU A 63 -9.77 4.03 3.32
C LEU A 63 -10.98 3.55 4.12
N VAL A 64 -11.53 2.37 3.79
CA VAL A 64 -12.67 1.80 4.53
C VAL A 64 -12.24 1.46 5.96
N SER A 65 -11.08 0.83 6.13
CA SER A 65 -10.55 0.52 7.46
C SER A 65 -10.30 1.79 8.28
N MET A 66 -9.76 2.87 7.66
CA MET A 66 -9.63 4.22 8.25
C MET A 66 -10.91 4.73 8.89
N ILE A 67 -12.01 4.69 8.15
CA ILE A 67 -13.29 5.15 8.63
C ILE A 67 -13.80 4.27 9.78
N ILE A 68 -13.72 2.94 9.63
CA ILE A 68 -14.21 2.01 10.65
C ILE A 68 -13.44 2.19 11.97
N MET A 69 -12.11 2.28 11.94
CA MET A 69 -11.32 2.49 13.17
C MET A 69 -11.63 3.82 13.84
N ALA A 70 -11.77 4.90 13.06
CA ALA A 70 -12.07 6.22 13.60
C ALA A 70 -13.45 6.25 14.28
N VAL A 71 -14.48 5.71 13.61
CA VAL A 71 -15.85 5.66 14.14
C VAL A 71 -15.92 4.76 15.38
N THR A 72 -15.47 3.50 15.24
CA THR A 72 -15.54 2.54 16.35
C THR A 72 -14.66 2.96 17.53
N GLY A 73 -13.47 3.49 17.27
CA GLY A 73 -12.57 4.01 18.30
C GLY A 73 -13.16 5.21 19.06
N THR A 74 -13.84 6.12 18.35
CA THR A 74 -14.54 7.26 18.96
C THR A 74 -15.67 6.78 19.86
N ILE A 75 -16.53 5.88 19.37
CA ILE A 75 -17.64 5.31 20.15
C ILE A 75 -17.12 4.61 21.41
N LEU A 76 -16.08 3.78 21.29
CA LEU A 76 -15.48 3.09 22.44
C LEU A 76 -14.83 4.05 23.42
N SER A 77 -14.24 5.14 22.95
CA SER A 77 -13.64 6.17 23.80
C SER A 77 -14.70 6.91 24.60
N ILE A 78 -15.83 7.27 23.97
CA ILE A 78 -16.98 7.89 24.63
C ILE A 78 -17.57 6.94 25.69
N PHE A 79 -17.71 5.64 25.40
CA PHE A 79 -18.17 4.67 26.40
C PHE A 79 -17.18 4.47 27.56
N ARG A 80 -15.89 4.75 27.35
CA ARG A 80 -14.84 4.56 28.35
C ARG A 80 -14.63 5.79 29.21
N ILE A 81 -14.87 6.99 28.69
CA ILE A 81 -14.55 8.27 29.34
C ILE A 81 -15.81 9.09 29.57
N PRO A 82 -16.30 9.16 30.82
CA PRO A 82 -17.50 9.92 31.16
C PRO A 82 -17.29 11.44 31.24
N SER A 83 -16.06 11.94 31.41
CA SER A 83 -15.76 13.38 31.49
C SER A 83 -14.41 13.74 30.85
N LEU A 84 -14.30 14.99 30.37
CA LEU A 84 -13.07 15.49 29.73
C LEU A 84 -11.91 15.67 30.72
N SER A 85 -12.17 15.86 32.01
CA SER A 85 -11.10 15.99 33.03
C SER A 85 -10.25 14.72 33.12
N ILE A 86 -10.88 13.54 32.99
CA ILE A 86 -10.21 12.24 33.02
C ILE A 86 -9.16 12.12 31.91
N LEU A 87 -9.37 12.76 30.76
CA LEU A 87 -8.42 12.73 29.65
C LEU A 87 -7.07 13.37 30.00
N PHE A 88 -7.09 14.44 30.79
CA PHE A 88 -5.88 15.23 31.08
C PHE A 88 -5.26 14.90 32.43
N GLU A 89 -6.06 14.45 33.39
CA GLU A 89 -5.60 14.19 34.75
C GLU A 89 -5.13 12.75 34.97
N THR A 90 -5.62 11.80 34.17
CA THR A 90 -5.30 10.38 34.36
C THR A 90 -4.24 9.89 33.38
N ARG A 91 -3.37 8.99 33.84
CA ARG A 91 -2.40 8.28 32.98
C ARG A 91 -3.08 7.60 31.80
N PHE A 92 -4.24 6.98 32.04
CA PHE A 92 -5.05 6.35 31.00
C PHE A 92 -5.45 7.36 29.92
N GLY A 93 -5.96 8.53 30.33
CA GLY A 93 -6.37 9.61 29.45
C GLY A 93 -5.22 10.16 28.60
N ILE A 94 -4.07 10.43 29.22
CA ILE A 94 -2.88 10.93 28.54
C ILE A 94 -2.42 9.95 27.45
N LEU A 95 -2.32 8.66 27.81
CA LEU A 95 -1.97 7.61 26.85
C LEU A 95 -3.00 7.48 25.72
N LEU A 96 -4.29 7.70 26.00
CA LEU A 96 -5.34 7.73 24.97
C LEU A 96 -5.16 8.90 24.01
N ILE A 97 -4.88 10.11 24.54
CA ILE A 97 -4.60 11.29 23.71
C ILE A 97 -3.43 11.01 22.78
N ILE A 98 -2.30 10.53 23.32
CA ILE A 98 -1.11 10.21 22.53
C ILE A 98 -1.45 9.19 21.43
N LYS A 99 -2.19 8.13 21.76
CA LYS A 99 -2.65 7.13 20.79
C LYS A 99 -3.52 7.75 19.69
N ILE A 100 -4.49 8.60 20.05
CA ILE A 100 -5.37 9.28 19.10
C ILE A 100 -4.55 10.22 18.20
N SER A 101 -3.60 10.97 18.75
CA SER A 101 -2.71 11.84 17.99
C SER A 101 -1.85 11.06 16.97
N LEU A 102 -1.27 9.93 17.38
CA LEU A 102 -0.51 9.05 16.48
C LEU A 102 -1.40 8.48 15.37
N PHE A 103 -2.62 8.05 15.71
CA PHE A 103 -3.59 7.56 14.73
C PHE A 103 -3.98 8.65 13.73
N LEU A 104 -4.30 9.86 14.19
CA LEU A 104 -4.65 10.99 13.32
C LEU A 104 -3.50 11.37 12.40
N MET A 105 -2.26 11.42 12.91
CA MET A 105 -1.07 11.65 12.10
C MET A 105 -0.93 10.62 10.98
N MET A 106 -1.15 9.33 11.29
CA MET A 106 -1.12 8.25 10.28
C MET A 106 -2.23 8.39 9.24
N VAL A 107 -3.44 8.74 9.65
CA VAL A 107 -4.58 8.94 8.74
C VAL A 107 -4.31 10.13 7.82
N CYS A 108 -3.87 11.26 8.38
CA CYS A 108 -3.55 12.45 7.60
C CYS A 108 -2.42 12.20 6.59
N SER A 109 -1.36 11.50 7.00
CA SER A 109 -0.26 11.16 6.08
C SER A 109 -0.72 10.18 4.98
N ALA A 110 -1.53 9.17 5.32
CA ALA A 110 -2.08 8.22 4.35
C ALA A 110 -3.01 8.91 3.35
N LEU A 111 -3.90 9.80 3.81
CA LEU A 111 -4.76 10.61 2.94
C LEU A 111 -3.93 11.53 2.04
N TYR A 112 -2.89 12.16 2.58
CA TYR A 112 -1.98 12.98 1.75
C TYR A 112 -1.32 12.14 0.65
N VAL A 113 -0.85 10.94 0.99
CA VAL A 113 -0.29 10.00 0.01
C VAL A 113 -1.31 9.66 -1.06
N VAL A 114 -2.52 9.27 -0.68
CA VAL A 114 -3.56 8.84 -1.63
C VAL A 114 -4.00 9.99 -2.54
N LEU A 115 -4.21 11.19 -1.98
CA LEU A 115 -4.76 12.34 -2.69
C LEU A 115 -3.73 13.09 -3.54
N PHE A 116 -2.50 13.26 -3.04
CA PHE A 116 -1.52 14.14 -3.68
C PHE A 116 -0.30 13.41 -4.25
N ILE A 117 0.16 12.34 -3.61
CA ILE A 117 1.32 11.57 -4.08
C ILE A 117 0.90 10.50 -5.09
N GLY A 118 -0.19 9.77 -4.84
CA GLY A 118 -0.70 8.70 -5.68
C GLY A 118 -0.86 9.09 -7.15
N PRO A 119 -1.52 10.22 -7.48
CA PRO A 119 -1.62 10.70 -8.84
C PRO A 119 -0.26 11.02 -9.48
N LYS A 120 0.69 11.55 -8.70
CA LYS A 120 2.05 11.88 -9.17
C LYS A 120 2.87 10.62 -9.44
N LEU A 121 2.70 9.57 -8.65
CA LEU A 121 3.30 8.25 -8.90
C LEU A 121 2.74 7.63 -10.20
N LYS A 122 1.43 7.76 -10.44
CA LYS A 122 0.77 7.25 -11.66
C LYS A 122 1.19 8.02 -12.93
N LYS A 123 1.46 9.33 -12.84
CA LYS A 123 1.85 10.15 -14.01
C LYS A 123 3.16 9.68 -14.67
N ARG A 124 4.03 8.98 -13.94
CA ARG A 124 5.23 8.33 -14.49
C ARG A 124 4.91 7.10 -15.36
N LYS A 125 3.73 6.49 -15.18
CA LYS A 125 3.21 5.36 -15.97
C LYS A 125 2.77 5.81 -17.38
N GLY A 126 2.19 7.01 -17.49
CA GLY A 126 1.67 7.57 -18.76
C GLY A 126 2.72 8.21 -19.68
N ALA A 127 3.93 8.45 -19.21
CA ALA A 127 5.00 9.07 -20.02
C ALA A 127 5.79 8.06 -20.88
N LYS A 128 5.40 6.77 -20.92
CA LYS A 128 6.16 5.67 -21.54
C LYS A 128 5.62 5.18 -22.89
N HIS A 129 4.80 5.97 -23.59
CA HIS A 129 4.67 5.85 -25.05
C HIS A 129 5.78 6.62 -25.79
N LEU A 130 6.82 7.08 -25.07
CA LEU A 130 8.03 7.57 -25.69
C LEU A 130 8.88 6.36 -26.05
N GLU A 131 9.10 6.18 -27.35
CA GLU A 131 10.24 5.43 -27.87
C GLU A 131 11.46 5.74 -26.97
N PRO A 132 12.10 4.73 -26.36
CA PRO A 132 13.36 4.93 -25.68
C PRO A 132 14.42 5.37 -26.70
N LYS A 133 14.43 6.64 -27.08
CA LYS A 133 15.53 7.28 -27.83
C LYS A 133 16.77 7.46 -26.92
N GLY A 134 17.07 6.44 -26.13
CA GLY A 134 18.06 6.36 -25.07
C GLY A 134 18.00 4.98 -24.39
N GLY A 135 19.11 4.54 -23.80
CA GLY A 135 19.15 3.21 -23.18
C GLY A 135 18.32 3.12 -21.88
N LEU A 136 17.87 1.91 -21.55
CA LEU A 136 17.13 1.59 -20.34
C LEU A 136 17.99 0.70 -19.43
N THR A 137 17.86 0.86 -18.12
CA THR A 137 18.42 -0.09 -17.16
C THR A 137 17.54 -1.34 -17.04
N VAL A 138 18.07 -2.41 -16.42
CA VAL A 138 17.28 -3.60 -16.09
C VAL A 138 16.06 -3.24 -15.24
N ASP A 139 16.23 -2.34 -14.26
CA ASP A 139 15.13 -1.88 -13.41
C ASP A 139 14.07 -1.10 -14.21
N ASP A 140 14.50 -0.28 -15.18
CA ASP A 140 13.56 0.44 -16.05
C ASP A 140 12.81 -0.51 -16.98
N LEU A 141 13.48 -1.56 -17.46
CA LEU A 141 12.92 -2.57 -18.35
C LEU A 141 11.77 -3.32 -17.67
N MET A 142 11.86 -3.64 -16.38
CA MET A 142 10.79 -4.31 -15.61
C MET A 142 9.43 -3.61 -15.65
N HIS A 143 9.39 -2.31 -15.98
CA HIS A 143 8.15 -1.55 -16.10
C HIS A 143 7.44 -1.75 -17.45
N PHE A 144 8.10 -2.35 -18.44
CA PHE A 144 7.58 -2.65 -19.76
C PHE A 144 7.24 -4.13 -19.85
N ASN A 145 6.40 -4.58 -18.92
CA ASN A 145 6.06 -5.98 -18.73
C ASN A 145 4.75 -6.39 -19.43
N GLY A 146 4.13 -5.52 -20.23
CA GLY A 146 2.91 -5.84 -20.97
C GLY A 146 1.62 -5.99 -20.15
N THR A 147 1.62 -5.66 -18.84
CA THR A 147 0.42 -5.75 -17.99
C THR A 147 -0.19 -4.38 -17.71
N GLU A 148 -1.49 -4.32 -17.40
CA GLU A 148 -2.20 -3.07 -17.05
C GLU A 148 -2.01 -1.94 -18.10
N ASP A 149 -2.18 -2.29 -19.39
CA ASP A 149 -2.03 -1.42 -20.55
C ASP A 149 -0.61 -0.86 -20.77
N MET A 150 0.40 -1.49 -20.18
CA MET A 150 1.80 -1.15 -20.42
C MET A 150 2.32 -1.78 -21.71
N ALA A 151 3.29 -1.12 -22.35
CA ALA A 151 4.05 -1.72 -23.44
C ALA A 151 4.86 -2.94 -22.92
N ALA A 152 5.09 -3.92 -23.80
CA ALA A 152 5.80 -5.15 -23.51
C ALA A 152 7.16 -5.12 -24.21
N PHE A 153 8.25 -4.94 -23.46
CA PHE A 153 9.62 -4.94 -23.98
C PHE A 153 10.44 -6.05 -23.33
N PHE A 154 11.46 -6.56 -24.02
CA PHE A 154 12.47 -7.42 -23.41
C PHE A 154 13.86 -7.04 -23.90
N ALA A 155 14.89 -7.43 -23.16
CA ALA A 155 16.27 -7.24 -23.58
C ALA A 155 16.87 -8.53 -24.15
N TYR A 156 17.69 -8.38 -25.19
CA TYR A 156 18.46 -9.45 -25.79
C TYR A 156 19.80 -8.91 -26.29
N LYS A 157 20.91 -9.50 -25.83
CA LYS A 157 22.29 -9.09 -26.15
C LYS A 157 22.52 -7.58 -26.01
N GLY A 158 22.01 -6.99 -24.93
CA GLY A 158 22.18 -5.55 -24.64
C GLY A 158 21.31 -4.62 -25.49
N LYS A 159 20.38 -5.13 -26.29
CA LYS A 159 19.40 -4.37 -27.08
C LYS A 159 18.00 -4.61 -26.52
N ILE A 160 17.10 -3.65 -26.72
CA ILE A 160 15.72 -3.72 -26.21
C ILE A 160 14.76 -3.75 -27.39
N TYR A 161 13.83 -4.70 -27.33
CA TYR A 161 12.89 -5.01 -28.39
C TYR A 161 11.46 -4.81 -27.92
N ASP A 162 10.62 -4.21 -28.76
CA ASP A 162 9.19 -4.01 -28.51
C ASP A 162 8.36 -5.16 -29.08
N VAL A 163 7.62 -5.84 -28.20
CA VAL A 163 6.70 -6.93 -28.53
C VAL A 163 5.25 -6.62 -28.18
N SER A 164 4.92 -5.35 -27.91
CA SER A 164 3.57 -4.92 -27.53
C SER A 164 2.51 -5.26 -28.58
N LYS A 165 2.90 -5.33 -29.86
CA LYS A 165 2.02 -5.67 -30.99
C LYS A 165 2.07 -7.16 -31.38
N SER A 166 2.88 -7.97 -30.68
CA SER A 166 3.06 -9.38 -31.03
C SER A 166 1.93 -10.25 -30.46
N GLN A 167 1.31 -11.07 -31.31
CA GLN A 167 0.28 -12.04 -30.90
C GLN A 167 0.81 -13.10 -29.93
N HIS A 168 2.12 -13.32 -29.91
CA HIS A 168 2.77 -14.29 -29.05
C HIS A 168 3.16 -13.71 -27.68
N TRP A 169 2.88 -12.43 -27.40
CA TRP A 169 3.25 -11.73 -26.17
C TRP A 169 2.05 -11.10 -25.46
N LYS A 170 0.89 -11.77 -25.51
CA LYS A 170 -0.34 -11.28 -24.87
C LYS A 170 -0.15 -11.14 -23.36
N ASN A 171 -0.60 -10.01 -22.83
CA ASN A 171 -0.40 -9.60 -21.43
C ASN A 171 1.07 -9.67 -20.99
N GLY A 172 2.00 -9.47 -21.92
CA GLY A 172 3.44 -9.50 -21.67
C GLY A 172 4.03 -10.85 -21.33
N THR A 173 3.35 -11.93 -21.70
CA THR A 173 3.84 -13.30 -21.52
C THR A 173 3.98 -14.02 -22.86
N HIS A 174 5.10 -14.72 -23.02
CA HIS A 174 5.36 -15.58 -24.17
C HIS A 174 5.12 -17.04 -23.78
N PHE A 175 4.00 -17.60 -24.26
CA PHE A 175 3.55 -18.96 -23.97
C PHE A 175 3.58 -19.33 -22.47
N SER A 176 3.30 -18.36 -21.59
CA SER A 176 3.35 -18.51 -20.12
C SER A 176 4.69 -18.98 -19.54
N LYS A 177 5.78 -18.97 -20.33
CA LYS A 177 7.12 -19.42 -19.92
C LYS A 177 8.10 -18.27 -19.73
N HIS A 178 7.93 -17.20 -20.50
CA HIS A 178 8.81 -16.04 -20.46
C HIS A 178 7.98 -14.76 -20.31
N SER A 179 8.47 -13.85 -19.48
CA SER A 179 7.80 -12.58 -19.20
C SER A 179 8.59 -11.42 -19.81
N ALA A 180 7.85 -10.44 -20.34
CA ALA A 180 8.40 -9.16 -20.73
C ALA A 180 8.90 -8.42 -19.48
N GLY A 181 9.71 -7.39 -19.69
CA GLY A 181 10.36 -6.61 -18.65
C GLY A 181 11.66 -7.22 -18.12
N ALA A 182 12.23 -8.21 -18.81
CA ALA A 182 13.44 -8.92 -18.40
C ALA A 182 14.48 -9.01 -19.53
N ASP A 183 15.72 -9.31 -19.16
CA ASP A 183 16.75 -9.73 -20.10
C ASP A 183 16.59 -11.24 -20.37
N LEU A 184 16.28 -11.58 -21.61
CA LEU A 184 16.00 -12.93 -22.08
C LEU A 184 17.16 -13.52 -22.89
N THR A 185 18.34 -12.89 -22.87
CA THR A 185 19.54 -13.35 -23.59
C THR A 185 19.86 -14.82 -23.31
N GLY A 186 19.80 -15.23 -22.03
CA GLY A 186 20.03 -16.61 -21.62
C GLY A 186 18.88 -17.58 -21.94
N MET A 187 17.67 -17.07 -22.11
CA MET A 187 16.45 -17.88 -22.25
C MET A 187 16.20 -18.34 -23.69
N LEU A 188 16.80 -17.66 -24.68
CA LEU A 188 16.64 -18.04 -26.09
C LEU A 188 17.11 -19.47 -26.38
N LYS A 189 18.07 -20.00 -25.60
CA LYS A 189 18.54 -21.39 -25.73
C LYS A 189 17.45 -22.44 -25.51
N GLN A 190 16.36 -22.07 -24.85
CA GLN A 190 15.22 -22.94 -24.55
C GLN A 190 14.07 -22.77 -25.56
N ALA A 191 14.21 -21.85 -26.51
CA ALA A 191 13.17 -21.52 -27.48
C ALA A 191 13.20 -22.49 -28.67
N PRO A 192 12.04 -22.79 -29.29
CA PRO A 192 11.96 -23.59 -30.51
C PRO A 192 12.33 -22.78 -31.77
N HIS A 193 12.94 -21.59 -31.63
CA HIS A 193 13.29 -20.70 -32.72
C HIS A 193 14.66 -20.04 -32.50
N SER A 194 15.28 -19.58 -33.58
CA SER A 194 16.56 -18.88 -33.58
C SER A 194 16.42 -17.41 -33.15
N GLU A 195 17.56 -16.72 -33.07
CA GLU A 195 17.62 -15.28 -32.80
C GLU A 195 17.02 -14.41 -33.91
N GLU A 196 16.83 -14.95 -35.11
CA GLU A 196 16.24 -14.23 -36.25
C GLU A 196 14.86 -13.68 -35.90
N LYS A 197 14.05 -14.47 -35.17
CA LYS A 197 12.72 -14.03 -34.71
C LYS A 197 12.77 -12.89 -33.69
N VAL A 198 13.87 -12.76 -32.96
CA VAL A 198 14.11 -11.62 -32.06
C VAL A 198 14.49 -10.39 -32.88
N MET A 199 15.34 -10.56 -33.91
CA MET A 199 15.81 -9.46 -34.75
C MET A 199 14.73 -8.89 -35.68
N GLU A 200 13.68 -9.66 -35.99
CA GLU A 200 12.48 -9.18 -36.68
C GLU A 200 11.66 -8.16 -35.86
N MET A 201 11.84 -8.13 -34.53
CA MET A 201 11.09 -7.23 -33.65
C MET A 201 11.66 -5.80 -33.70
N PRO A 202 10.83 -4.76 -33.55
CA PRO A 202 11.30 -3.38 -33.49
C PRO A 202 12.30 -3.18 -32.35
N GLN A 203 13.54 -2.79 -32.69
CA GLN A 203 14.53 -2.39 -31.70
C GLN A 203 14.22 -0.96 -31.22
N VAL A 204 13.98 -0.81 -29.92
CA VAL A 204 13.54 0.45 -29.31
C VAL A 204 14.57 1.05 -28.35
N GLY A 205 15.70 0.40 -28.10
CA GLY A 205 16.76 0.95 -27.24
C GLY A 205 17.92 0.00 -26.96
N LYS A 206 18.79 0.39 -26.01
CA LYS A 206 19.91 -0.41 -25.49
C LYS A 206 19.76 -0.65 -23.99
N LEU A 207 20.22 -1.79 -23.49
CA LEU A 207 20.29 -2.08 -22.07
C LEU A 207 21.56 -1.43 -21.47
N ILE A 208 21.39 -0.60 -20.45
CA ILE A 208 22.48 0.07 -19.73
C ILE A 208 22.72 -0.66 -18.40
N PRO A 209 23.98 -0.93 -18.01
CA PRO A 209 24.31 -1.43 -16.67
C PRO A 209 23.75 -0.49 -15.58
N SER A 210 23.31 -1.05 -14.44
CA SER A 210 22.60 -0.34 -13.35
C SER A 210 23.45 0.68 -12.54
N GLN A 211 24.51 1.24 -13.15
CA GLN A 211 25.51 2.08 -12.47
C GLN A 211 25.16 3.59 -12.46
N ALA A 212 24.01 4.00 -13.01
CA ALA A 212 23.56 5.38 -12.86
C ALA A 212 22.63 5.48 -11.64
N GLU A 213 23.15 5.94 -10.51
CA GLU A 213 22.34 6.29 -9.33
C GLU A 213 21.24 7.29 -9.74
N LYS A 214 20.03 6.80 -10.00
CA LYS A 214 18.88 7.67 -10.19
C LYS A 214 18.57 8.34 -8.86
N LYS A 215 18.94 9.61 -8.72
CA LYS A 215 18.45 10.47 -7.62
C LYS A 215 16.93 10.39 -7.57
N ARG A 216 16.39 9.71 -6.54
CA ARG A 216 14.94 9.57 -6.35
C ARG A 216 14.28 10.96 -6.32
N PRO A 217 13.20 11.18 -7.06
CA PRO A 217 12.50 12.45 -7.06
C PRO A 217 11.96 12.76 -5.66
N ARG A 218 11.81 14.06 -5.34
CA ARG A 218 11.43 14.50 -3.98
C ARG A 218 10.15 13.84 -3.45
N HIS A 219 9.12 13.70 -4.29
CA HIS A 219 7.85 13.07 -3.90
C HIS A 219 8.00 11.59 -3.54
N GLU A 220 8.95 10.88 -4.16
CA GLU A 220 9.26 9.49 -3.81
C GLU A 220 9.95 9.43 -2.45
N LYS A 221 10.95 10.29 -2.19
CA LYS A 221 11.59 10.38 -0.87
C LYS A 221 10.58 10.69 0.24
N ILE A 222 9.68 11.63 -0.01
CA ILE A 222 8.59 12.00 0.89
C ILE A 222 7.66 10.79 1.12
N PHE A 223 7.32 10.04 0.07
CA PHE A 223 6.53 8.82 0.20
C PHE A 223 7.19 7.78 1.11
N TYR A 224 8.47 7.47 0.90
CA TYR A 224 9.22 6.54 1.76
C TYR A 224 9.26 7.02 3.21
N PHE A 225 9.51 8.31 3.43
CA PHE A 225 9.49 8.90 4.77
C PHE A 225 8.14 8.68 5.47
N MET A 226 7.02 8.99 4.80
CA MET A 226 5.68 8.78 5.38
C MET A 226 5.37 7.31 5.63
N ALA A 227 5.77 6.42 4.72
CA ALA A 227 5.58 4.99 4.86
C ALA A 227 6.27 4.46 6.14
N TYR A 228 7.54 4.81 6.36
CA TYR A 228 8.27 4.39 7.56
C TYR A 228 7.80 5.11 8.82
N MET A 229 7.42 6.39 8.75
CA MET A 229 6.81 7.11 9.87
C MET A 229 5.51 6.41 10.33
N ASN A 230 4.66 5.98 9.39
CA ASN A 230 3.44 5.25 9.71
C ASN A 230 3.75 3.86 10.31
N LEU A 231 4.76 3.17 9.80
CA LEU A 231 5.22 1.89 10.37
C LEU A 231 5.67 2.06 11.84
N VAL A 232 6.48 3.09 12.14
CA VAL A 232 6.92 3.38 13.51
C VAL A 232 5.72 3.73 14.40
N SER A 233 4.80 4.57 13.89
CA SER A 233 3.60 4.98 14.63
C SER A 233 2.73 3.80 15.03
N VAL A 234 2.62 2.80 14.16
CA VAL A 234 1.93 1.54 14.47
C VAL A 234 2.56 0.82 15.67
N PHE A 235 3.88 0.68 15.71
CA PHE A 235 4.56 0.06 16.85
C PHE A 235 4.40 0.88 18.13
N LEU A 236 4.46 2.22 18.04
CA LEU A 236 4.20 3.10 19.19
C LEU A 236 2.78 2.95 19.72
N ILE A 237 1.78 2.84 18.85
CA ILE A 237 0.39 2.56 19.26
C ILE A 237 0.30 1.22 19.99
N THR A 238 0.96 0.16 19.49
CA THR A 238 0.98 -1.14 20.18
C THR A 238 1.70 -1.08 21.52
N LEU A 239 2.77 -0.29 21.63
CA LEU A 239 3.46 -0.06 22.89
C LEU A 239 2.53 0.65 23.89
N ILE A 240 1.77 1.66 23.47
CA ILE A 240 0.78 2.33 24.33
C ILE A 240 -0.27 1.33 24.84
N LEU A 241 -0.75 0.43 23.97
CA LEU A 241 -1.68 -0.63 24.38
C LEU A 241 -1.05 -1.58 25.42
N ALA A 242 0.23 -1.91 25.29
CA ALA A 242 0.95 -2.73 26.25
C ALA A 242 1.14 -2.00 27.59
N LEU A 243 1.52 -0.72 27.55
CA LEU A 243 1.69 0.13 28.73
C LEU A 243 0.38 0.28 29.50
N TRP A 244 -0.76 0.40 28.83
CA TRP A 244 -2.07 0.43 29.48
C TRP A 244 -2.40 -0.79 30.33
N ARG A 245 -1.80 -1.95 30.05
CA ARG A 245 -2.02 -3.15 30.86
C ARG A 245 -1.17 -3.15 32.14
N TRP A 246 -0.08 -2.40 32.15
CA TRP A 246 1.00 -2.53 33.13
C TRP A 246 1.27 -1.26 33.95
N LEU A 247 0.70 -0.11 33.57
CA LEU A 247 0.80 1.18 34.26
C LEU A 247 -0.56 1.66 34.78
#